data_AF-A0A960G0X3-F1
#
_entry.id   AF-A0A960G0X3-F1
#
_cell.length_a   1.000
_cell.length_b   1.000
_cell.length_c   1.000
_cell.angle_alpha   90.00
_cell.angle_beta   90.00
_cell.angle_gamma   90.00
#
_symmetry.space_group_name_H-M   'P 1'
#
loop_
_entity.id
_entity.type
_entity.pdbx_description
1 polymer ?
#
loop_
_entity_poly.entity_id
_entity_poly.type
_entity_poly.pdbx_seq_one_letter_code
_entity_poly.pdbx_strand_id
1 'polypeptide(L)'
;MARRMTFTEDQILDAIRAAADRCGQPLSHGRYDGVSREVAGPSSARIIQRFGSWGRACAAAGVTSAAAAREYAQRWDRAAVLAAVAEYLNSEDAAGTYADYVRWAQSGPERPSGATVRNVLGAWSAAKAHASGP
;
A
#
# COMPACT_ATOMS: atom_id res chain seq x y z
N MET A 1 -40.59 7.47 -4.21
CA MET A 1 -39.60 7.37 -5.31
C MET A 1 -38.25 7.87 -4.80
N ALA A 2 -37.29 6.97 -4.54
CA ALA A 2 -35.96 7.38 -4.09
C ALA A 2 -35.22 8.09 -5.22
N ARG A 3 -34.82 9.34 -4.99
CA ARG A 3 -34.04 10.16 -5.93
C ARG A 3 -32.75 9.41 -6.23
N ARG A 4 -32.55 9.00 -7.49
CA ARG A 4 -31.22 8.60 -7.98
C ARG A 4 -30.33 9.83 -7.91
N MET A 5 -29.70 10.06 -6.76
CA MET A 5 -28.60 11.01 -6.64
C MET A 5 -27.50 10.51 -7.58
N THR A 6 -27.34 11.19 -8.71
CA THR A 6 -26.22 10.93 -9.61
C THR A 6 -25.01 11.61 -9.01
N PHE A 7 -24.18 10.83 -8.31
CA PHE A 7 -22.88 11.30 -7.87
C PHE A 7 -21.97 11.45 -9.08
N THR A 8 -21.34 12.61 -9.21
CA THR A 8 -20.24 12.78 -10.17
C THR A 8 -19.01 12.01 -9.70
N GLU A 9 -18.07 11.75 -10.60
CA GLU A 9 -16.82 11.09 -10.21
C GLU A 9 -16.06 11.91 -9.17
N ASP A 10 -15.96 13.24 -9.33
CA ASP A 10 -15.36 14.11 -8.31
C ASP A 10 -16.02 13.99 -6.93
N GLN A 11 -17.36 13.96 -6.86
CA GLN A 11 -18.06 13.77 -5.59
C GLN A 11 -17.74 12.41 -4.94
N ILE A 12 -17.55 11.37 -5.76
CA ILE A 12 -17.16 10.05 -5.26
C ILE A 12 -15.73 10.09 -4.72
N LEU A 13 -14.80 10.71 -5.45
CA LEU A 13 -13.40 10.80 -5.04
C LEU A 13 -13.23 11.65 -3.79
N ASP A 14 -13.97 12.75 -3.67
CA ASP A 14 -14.01 13.60 -2.48
C ASP A 14 -14.54 12.83 -1.26
N ALA A 15 -15.64 12.10 -1.40
CA ALA A 15 -16.17 11.25 -0.34
C ALA A 15 -15.17 10.17 0.11
N ILE A 16 -14.41 9.57 -0.81
CA ILE A 16 -13.36 8.60 -0.49
C ILE A 16 -12.22 9.26 0.31
N ARG A 17 -11.80 10.47 -0.08
CA ARG A 17 -10.76 11.23 0.64
C ARG A 17 -11.22 11.61 2.05
N ALA A 18 -12.43 12.14 2.17
CA ALA A 18 -13.03 12.47 3.46
C ALA A 18 -13.16 11.23 4.37
N ALA A 19 -13.54 10.08 3.82
CA ALA A 19 -13.60 8.84 4.60
C ALA A 19 -12.20 8.36 5.02
N ALA A 20 -11.18 8.55 4.19
CA ALA A 20 -9.80 8.21 4.51
C ALA A 20 -9.21 9.10 5.60
N ASP A 21 -9.51 10.40 5.58
CA ASP A 21 -9.10 11.34 6.64
C ASP A 21 -9.67 10.94 8.01
N ARG A 22 -10.95 10.50 8.01
CA ARG A 22 -11.66 10.12 9.23
C ARG A 22 -11.28 8.74 9.78
N CYS A 23 -11.17 7.74 8.91
CA CYS A 23 -10.95 6.35 9.30
C CYS A 23 -9.47 5.94 9.28
N GLY A 24 -8.60 6.78 8.72
CA GLY A 24 -7.22 6.44 8.41
C GLY A 24 -7.08 5.49 7.21
N GLN A 25 -5.83 5.32 6.77
CA GLN A 25 -5.45 4.41 5.70
C GLN A 25 -4.77 3.15 6.27
N PRO A 26 -4.91 1.97 5.64
CA PRO A 26 -5.66 1.73 4.41
C PRO A 26 -7.18 1.71 4.60
N LEU A 27 -7.89 2.29 3.63
CA LEU A 27 -9.35 2.35 3.64
C LEU A 27 -9.94 1.12 2.95
N SER A 28 -10.74 0.35 3.70
CA SER A 28 -11.52 -0.76 3.16
C SER A 28 -12.92 -0.27 2.77
N HIS A 29 -13.52 -0.89 1.74
CA HIS A 29 -14.91 -0.68 1.37
C HIS A 29 -15.90 -0.82 2.55
N GLY A 30 -15.69 -1.78 3.46
CA GLY A 30 -16.53 -1.95 4.65
C GLY A 30 -16.41 -0.78 5.65
N ARG A 31 -15.19 -0.25 5.87
CA ARG A 31 -15.00 0.96 6.69
C ARG A 31 -15.65 2.17 6.03
N TYR A 32 -15.48 2.30 4.71
CA TYR A 32 -16.12 3.37 3.95
C TYR A 32 -17.64 3.30 4.03
N ASP A 33 -18.27 2.14 3.84
CA ASP A 33 -19.73 2.02 3.92
C ASP A 33 -20.26 2.46 5.29
N GLY A 34 -19.51 2.19 6.36
CA GLY A 34 -19.83 2.65 7.72
C GLY A 34 -19.90 4.17 7.86
N VAL A 35 -19.09 4.93 7.11
CA VAL A 35 -19.05 6.40 7.17
C VAL A 35 -19.62 7.09 5.92
N SER A 36 -20.08 6.32 4.93
CA SER A 36 -20.50 6.80 3.60
C SER A 36 -21.56 7.91 3.67
N ARG A 37 -22.53 7.78 4.58
CA ARG A 37 -23.59 8.78 4.79
C ARG A 37 -23.05 10.10 5.36
N GLU A 38 -22.03 10.01 6.19
CA GLU A 38 -21.44 11.16 6.89
C GLU A 38 -20.51 11.95 5.97
N VAL A 39 -19.90 11.29 4.97
CA VAL A 39 -19.12 11.93 3.91
C VAL A 39 -19.95 12.26 2.67
N ALA A 40 -21.29 12.20 2.79
CA ALA A 40 -22.24 12.41 1.70
C ALA A 40 -21.90 11.61 0.42
N GLY A 41 -21.31 10.42 0.57
CA GLY A 41 -20.87 9.57 -0.52
C GLY A 41 -21.88 8.47 -0.86
N PRO A 42 -21.80 7.89 -2.08
CA PRO A 42 -22.59 6.71 -2.42
C PRO A 42 -22.08 5.46 -1.70
N SER A 43 -22.81 4.35 -1.79
CA SER A 43 -22.33 3.05 -1.29
C SER A 43 -21.12 2.54 -2.05
N SER A 44 -20.29 1.72 -1.40
CA SER A 44 -19.11 1.11 -2.04
C SER A 44 -19.46 0.30 -3.29
N ALA A 45 -20.63 -0.37 -3.31
CA ALA A 45 -21.13 -1.09 -4.47
C ALA A 45 -21.37 -0.19 -5.69
N ARG A 46 -21.86 1.04 -5.48
CA ARG A 46 -22.04 2.03 -6.56
C ARG A 46 -20.70 2.52 -7.07
N ILE A 47 -19.74 2.72 -6.17
CA ILE A 47 -18.37 3.11 -6.50
C ILE A 47 -17.70 2.03 -7.35
N ILE A 48 -17.79 0.77 -6.94
CA ILE A 48 -17.26 -0.36 -7.70
C ILE A 48 -17.90 -0.45 -9.09
N GLN A 49 -19.22 -0.28 -9.21
CA GLN A 49 -19.88 -0.25 -10.52
C GLN A 49 -19.37 0.88 -11.44
N ARG A 50 -19.01 2.04 -10.87
CA ARG A 50 -18.54 3.21 -11.64
C ARG A 50 -17.06 3.10 -12.04
N PHE A 51 -16.21 2.68 -11.10
CA PHE A 51 -14.75 2.67 -11.25
C PHE A 51 -14.16 1.28 -11.59
N GLY A 52 -14.99 0.25 -11.63
CA GLY A 52 -14.61 -1.14 -11.88
C GLY A 52 -14.11 -1.88 -10.64
N SER A 53 -13.40 -1.21 -9.72
CA SER A 53 -12.99 -1.79 -8.44
C SER A 53 -12.80 -0.73 -7.35
N TRP A 54 -12.86 -1.16 -6.09
CA TRP A 54 -12.58 -0.30 -4.94
C TRP A 54 -11.15 0.24 -4.97
N GLY A 55 -10.18 -0.61 -5.33
CA GLY A 55 -8.78 -0.22 -5.47
C GLY A 55 -8.57 0.86 -6.52
N ARG A 56 -9.25 0.77 -7.68
CA ARG A 56 -9.19 1.81 -8.72
C ARG A 56 -9.79 3.14 -8.27
N ALA A 57 -10.90 3.09 -7.53
CA ALA A 57 -11.51 4.31 -6.98
C ALA A 57 -10.61 4.97 -5.92
N CYS A 58 -10.02 4.17 -5.02
CA CYS A 58 -9.05 4.65 -4.04
C CYS A 58 -7.79 5.22 -4.70
N ALA A 59 -7.25 4.56 -5.73
CA ALA A 59 -6.11 5.06 -6.49
C ALA A 59 -6.42 6.40 -7.18
N ALA A 60 -7.59 6.53 -7.83
CA ALA A 60 -8.06 7.79 -8.41
C ALA A 60 -8.25 8.89 -7.35
N ALA A 61 -8.58 8.51 -6.11
CA ALA A 61 -8.72 9.42 -4.99
C ALA A 61 -7.39 9.77 -4.32
N GLY A 62 -6.28 9.11 -4.66
CA GLY A 62 -4.99 9.25 -3.96
C GLY A 62 -4.98 8.61 -2.56
N VAL A 63 -5.85 7.63 -2.33
CA VAL A 63 -6.02 6.93 -1.04
C VAL A 63 -5.51 5.50 -1.15
N THR A 64 -4.79 5.02 -0.13
CA THR A 64 -4.38 3.61 -0.07
C THR A 64 -5.57 2.71 0.28
N SER A 65 -5.90 1.75 -0.58
CA SER A 65 -6.94 0.75 -0.31
C SER A 65 -6.39 -0.46 0.45
N ALA A 66 -7.26 -1.18 1.17
CA ALA A 66 -6.88 -2.42 1.86
C ALA A 66 -6.39 -3.52 0.89
N ALA A 67 -6.94 -3.58 -0.33
CA ALA A 67 -6.48 -4.52 -1.35
C ALA A 67 -5.07 -4.16 -1.81
N ALA A 68 -4.80 -2.90 -2.15
CA ALA A 68 -3.47 -2.43 -2.55
C ALA A 68 -2.43 -2.63 -1.42
N ALA A 69 -2.82 -2.39 -0.17
CA ALA A 69 -1.96 -2.66 0.98
C ALA A 69 -1.65 -4.16 1.14
N ARG A 70 -2.64 -5.03 0.88
CA ARG A 70 -2.46 -6.49 0.91
C ARG A 70 -1.59 -6.98 -0.24
N GLU A 71 -1.79 -6.48 -1.45
CA GLU A 71 -0.96 -6.79 -2.62
C GLU A 71 0.49 -6.36 -2.39
N TYR A 72 0.69 -5.18 -1.80
CA TYR A 72 2.02 -4.72 -1.40
C TYR A 72 2.68 -5.63 -0.36
N ALA A 73 1.93 -6.03 0.68
CA ALA A 73 2.41 -6.95 1.70
C ALA A 73 2.68 -8.36 1.14
N GLN A 74 1.90 -8.84 0.17
CA GLN A 74 2.12 -10.11 -0.50
C GLN A 74 3.34 -10.08 -1.43
N ARG A 75 3.54 -8.98 -2.17
CA ARG A 75 4.72 -8.78 -3.02
C ARG A 75 6.00 -8.77 -2.19
N TRP A 76 5.94 -8.21 -0.99
CA TRP A 76 7.06 -8.11 -0.06
C TRP A 76 6.84 -8.96 1.19
N ASP A 77 6.51 -10.23 1.00
CA ASP A 77 6.55 -11.19 2.10
C ASP A 77 7.98 -11.32 2.66
N ARG A 78 8.10 -11.81 3.89
CA ARG A 78 9.38 -12.05 4.56
C ARG A 78 10.41 -12.74 3.67
N ALA A 79 10.01 -13.75 2.91
CA ALA A 79 10.92 -14.46 2.00
C ALA A 79 11.43 -13.57 0.85
N ALA A 80 10.56 -12.78 0.23
CA ALA A 80 10.90 -11.89 -0.88
C ALA A 80 11.82 -10.74 -0.41
N VAL A 81 11.52 -10.16 0.75
CA VAL A 81 12.36 -9.12 1.36
C VAL A 81 13.72 -9.68 1.75
N LEU A 82 13.76 -10.90 2.29
CA LEU A 82 15.01 -11.57 2.64
C LEU A 82 15.88 -11.85 1.40
N ALA A 83 15.28 -12.35 0.32
CA ALA A 83 15.96 -12.60 -0.94
C ALA A 83 16.56 -11.31 -1.52
N ALA A 84 15.84 -10.19 -1.47
CA ALA A 84 16.35 -8.91 -1.93
C ALA A 84 17.51 -8.38 -1.07
N VAL A 85 17.48 -8.60 0.26
CA VAL A 85 18.62 -8.26 1.13
C VAL A 85 19.82 -9.16 0.83
N ALA A 86 19.61 -10.45 0.57
CA ALA A 86 20.68 -11.36 0.18
C ALA A 86 21.27 -11.00 -1.20
N GLU A 87 20.45 -10.66 -2.19
CA GLU A 87 20.91 -10.18 -3.50
C GLU A 87 21.82 -8.96 -3.35
N TYR A 88 21.39 -7.98 -2.55
CA TYR A 88 22.21 -6.82 -2.24
C TYR A 88 23.54 -7.24 -1.58
N LEU A 89 23.52 -8.07 -0.53
CA LEU A 89 24.74 -8.47 0.18
C LEU A 89 25.73 -9.27 -0.69
N ASN A 90 25.24 -9.95 -1.73
CA ASN A 90 26.08 -10.67 -2.70
C ASN A 90 26.54 -9.79 -3.88
N SER A 91 26.11 -8.53 -3.95
CA SER A 91 26.57 -7.60 -4.99
C SER A 91 28.00 -7.14 -4.72
N GLU A 92 28.83 -7.04 -5.76
CA GLU A 92 30.27 -6.75 -5.64
C GLU A 92 30.58 -5.42 -4.93
N ASP A 93 29.72 -4.41 -5.07
CA ASP A 93 29.87 -3.08 -4.47
C ASP A 93 29.18 -2.92 -3.10
N ALA A 94 28.63 -3.99 -2.53
CA ALA A 94 27.79 -3.87 -1.34
C ALA A 94 28.61 -3.58 -0.07
N ALA A 95 28.41 -2.39 0.51
CA ALA A 95 29.04 -2.03 1.78
C ALA A 95 28.40 -2.71 3.00
N GLY A 96 27.29 -3.45 2.82
CA GLY A 96 26.57 -4.13 3.90
C GLY A 96 25.93 -3.18 4.92
N THR A 97 25.75 -1.90 4.57
CA THR A 97 25.14 -0.88 5.44
C THR A 97 23.71 -0.58 5.01
N TYR A 98 22.88 -0.13 5.96
CA TYR A 98 21.51 0.25 5.65
C TYR A 98 21.43 1.39 4.64
N ALA A 99 22.32 2.39 4.76
CA ALA A 99 22.34 3.53 3.86
C ALA A 99 22.71 3.11 2.43
N ASP A 100 23.63 2.17 2.28
CA ASP A 100 24.05 1.65 0.99
C ASP A 100 22.97 0.76 0.36
N TYR A 101 22.32 -0.11 1.15
CA TYR A 101 21.12 -0.84 0.70
C TYR A 101 20.03 0.10 0.17
N VAL A 102 19.75 1.21 0.86
CA VAL A 102 18.73 2.18 0.41
C VAL A 102 19.11 2.79 -0.94
N ARG A 103 20.37 3.11 -1.17
CA ARG A 103 20.84 3.61 -2.48
C ARG A 103 20.71 2.54 -3.55
N TRP A 104 21.14 1.32 -3.26
CA TRP A 104 20.99 0.19 -4.19
C TRP A 104 19.52 -0.09 -4.53
N ALA A 105 18.62 -0.02 -3.55
CA ALA A 105 17.19 -0.21 -3.75
C ALA A 105 16.56 0.89 -4.63
N GLN A 106 17.04 2.14 -4.53
CA GLN A 106 16.57 3.25 -5.36
C GLN A 106 16.97 3.13 -6.83
N SER A 107 18.04 2.40 -7.15
CA SER A 107 18.52 2.21 -8.51
C SER A 107 17.72 1.19 -9.33
N GLY A 108 16.72 0.50 -8.74
CA GLY A 108 15.94 -0.54 -9.42
C GLY A 108 14.46 -0.52 -9.05
N PRO A 109 13.53 -0.57 -10.02
CA PRO A 109 12.07 -0.48 -9.76
C PRO A 109 11.49 -1.69 -9.03
N GLU A 110 12.24 -2.79 -8.89
CA GLU A 110 11.78 -4.05 -8.31
C GLU A 110 12.49 -4.41 -7.00
N ARG A 111 12.79 -3.42 -6.16
CA ARG A 111 13.51 -3.63 -4.88
C ARG A 111 12.68 -3.12 -3.69
N PRO A 112 12.65 -3.85 -2.55
CA PRO A 112 11.96 -3.37 -1.36
C PRO A 112 12.67 -2.13 -0.83
N SER A 113 11.89 -1.16 -0.36
CA SER A 113 12.48 0.03 0.27
C SER A 113 13.13 -0.34 1.60
N GLY A 114 14.06 0.50 2.08
CA GLY A 114 14.62 0.32 3.42
C GLY A 114 13.56 0.37 4.54
N ALA A 115 12.41 1.02 4.31
CA ALA A 115 11.29 0.99 5.25
C ALA A 115 10.57 -0.37 5.21
N THR A 116 10.38 -0.94 4.02
CA THR A 116 9.83 -2.29 3.81
C THR A 116 10.68 -3.34 4.53
N VAL A 117 12.01 -3.27 4.39
CA VAL A 117 12.93 -4.17 5.10
C VAL A 117 12.75 -4.08 6.60
N ARG A 118 12.67 -2.87 7.16
CA ARG A 118 12.50 -2.69 8.61
C ARG A 118 11.16 -3.21 9.12
N ASN A 119 10.10 -2.97 8.36
CA ASN A 119 8.76 -3.41 8.74
C ASN A 119 8.61 -4.94 8.70
N VAL A 120 9.32 -5.62 7.79
CA VAL A 120 9.17 -7.06 7.54
C VAL A 120 10.23 -7.90 8.27
N LEU A 121 11.49 -7.44 8.32
CA LEU A 121 12.62 -8.17 8.92
C LEU A 121 13.13 -7.56 10.23
N GLY A 122 12.63 -6.39 10.63
CA GLY A 122 13.05 -5.71 11.85
C GLY A 122 14.36 -4.92 11.69
N ALA A 123 15.20 -4.93 12.72
CA ALA A 123 16.46 -4.18 12.70
C ALA A 123 17.39 -4.64 11.56
N TRP A 124 18.15 -3.72 10.96
CA TRP A 124 19.06 -4.04 9.84
C TRP A 124 20.09 -5.13 10.18
N SER A 125 20.58 -5.18 11.42
CA SER A 125 21.46 -6.25 11.89
C SER A 125 20.79 -7.62 11.85
N ALA A 126 19.52 -7.73 12.25
CA ALA A 126 18.75 -8.96 12.16
C ALA A 126 18.44 -9.33 10.71
N ALA A 127 18.09 -8.35 9.87
CA ALA A 127 17.85 -8.58 8.44
C ALA A 127 19.09 -9.16 7.75
N LYS A 128 20.29 -8.63 8.05
CA LYS A 128 21.55 -9.17 7.53
C LYS A 128 21.85 -10.57 8.06
N ALA A 129 21.71 -10.79 9.37
CA ALA A 129 21.92 -12.11 9.97
C ALA A 129 21.01 -13.16 9.32
N HIS A 130 19.74 -12.83 9.09
CA HIS A 130 18.83 -13.74 8.39
C HIS A 130 19.22 -13.95 6.92
N ALA A 131 19.72 -12.92 6.22
CA ALA A 131 20.04 -12.98 4.79
C ALA A 131 21.36 -13.68 4.50
N SER A 132 22.32 -13.61 5.43
CA SER A 132 23.59 -14.32 5.36
C SER A 132 23.50 -15.79 5.84
N GLY A 133 22.30 -16.24 6.26
CA GLY A 133 22.03 -17.58 6.81
C GLY A 133 22.21 -17.67 8.33
N PRO A 134 21.62 -18.68 9.00
CA PRO A 134 22.09 -19.08 10.33
C PRO A 134 23.56 -19.52 10.30
#